data_AF-A0A060C2P2-F1
#
_entry.id   AF-A0A060C2P2-F1
#
_cell.length_a   1.000
_cell.length_b   1.000
_cell.length_c   1.000
_cell.angle_alpha   90.00
_cell.angle_beta   90.00
_cell.angle_gamma   90.00
#
_symmetry.space_group_name_H-M   'P 1'
#
loop_
_entity.id
_entity.type
_entity.pdbx_description
1 polymer ?
#
loop_
_entity_poly.entity_id
_entity_poly.type
_entity_poly.pdbx_seq_one_letter_code
_entity_poly.pdbx_strand_id
1 'polypeptide(L)'
;QLAWIKDGYPDLFSRLQALAARGQFVPVGGMWVEPDTNMPGSEAMARQFLEGTRFFAEEFGTECEEVWLPDTFGYSAGLPGVCVAAGMKWF
;
A
#
# COMPACT_ATOMS: atom_id res chain seq x y z
N GLN A 1 8.49 1.54 -0.44
CA GLN A 1 9.50 1.49 -1.51
C GLN A 1 9.51 2.74 -2.38
N LEU A 2 8.37 3.16 -2.93
CA LEU A 2 8.26 4.33 -3.81
C LEU A 2 8.72 5.65 -3.16
N ALA A 3 8.54 5.82 -1.85
CA ALA A 3 9.08 6.96 -1.11
C ALA A 3 10.62 7.08 -1.23
N TRP A 4 11.35 5.97 -1.14
CA TRP A 4 12.80 5.98 -1.35
C TRP A 4 13.20 6.34 -2.78
N ILE A 5 12.39 5.93 -3.77
CA ILE A 5 12.61 6.31 -5.17
C ILE A 5 12.36 7.80 -5.37
N LYS A 6 11.32 8.35 -4.74
CA LYS A 6 11.05 9.79 -4.73
C LYS A 6 12.24 10.59 -4.20
N ASP A 7 12.80 10.16 -3.07
CA ASP A 7 13.91 10.87 -2.42
C ASP A 7 15.24 10.69 -3.15
N GLY A 8 15.55 9.46 -3.59
CA GLY A 8 16.84 9.14 -4.20
C GLY A 8 16.92 9.39 -5.71
N TYR A 9 15.79 9.32 -6.42
CA TYR A 9 15.72 9.37 -7.89
C TYR A 9 14.47 10.12 -8.39
N PRO A 10 14.35 11.43 -8.14
CA PRO A 10 13.15 12.21 -8.45
C PRO A 10 12.73 12.18 -9.93
N ASP A 11 13.69 12.12 -10.86
CA ASP A 11 13.40 12.01 -12.30
C ASP A 11 12.76 10.65 -12.65
N LEU A 12 13.23 9.58 -12.02
CA LEU A 12 12.63 8.25 -12.17
C LEU A 12 11.23 8.22 -11.57
N PHE A 13 11.07 8.83 -10.40
CA PHE A 13 9.77 8.93 -9.74
C PHE A 13 8.74 9.65 -10.62
N SER A 14 9.13 10.78 -11.23
CA SER A 14 8.27 11.53 -12.17
C SER A 14 7.85 10.68 -13.37
N ARG A 15 8.76 9.84 -13.89
CA ARG A 15 8.44 8.90 -14.99
C ARG A 15 7.47 7.81 -14.53
N LEU A 16 7.61 7.30 -13.30
CA LEU A 16 6.67 6.33 -12.72
C LEU A 16 5.27 6.94 -12.57
N GLN A 17 5.17 8.18 -12.07
CA GLN A 17 3.88 8.90 -12.00
C GLN A 17 3.24 9.01 -13.38
N ALA A 18 4.01 9.35 -14.42
CA ALA A 18 3.50 9.43 -15.79
C ALA A 18 3.08 8.06 -16.36
N LEU A 19 3.72 6.96 -15.96
CA LEU A 19 3.30 5.60 -16.33
C LEU A 19 2.04 5.18 -15.58
N ALA A 20 1.92 5.57 -14.31
CA ALA A 20 0.75 5.32 -13.48
C ALA A 20 -0.49 6.03 -14.02
N ALA A 21 -0.35 7.31 -14.39
CA ALA A 21 -1.43 8.08 -15.04
C ALA A 21 -1.88 7.47 -16.39
N ARG A 22 -1.03 6.64 -17.03
CA ARG A 22 -1.35 5.91 -18.27
C ARG A 22 -1.82 4.47 -18.03
N GLY A 23 -1.92 4.03 -16.78
CA GLY A 23 -2.27 2.65 -16.42
C GLY A 23 -1.21 1.61 -16.79
N GLN A 24 0.02 2.02 -17.08
CA GLN A 24 1.13 1.12 -17.42
C GLN A 24 1.93 0.69 -16.18
N PHE A 25 1.75 1.39 -15.06
CA PHE A 25 2.27 1.05 -13.76
C PHE A 25 1.11 1.14 -12.77
N VAL A 26 0.85 0.08 -12.01
CA VAL A 26 -0.27 0.06 -11.05
C VAL A 26 0.35 -0.07 -9.66
N PRO A 27 0.32 0.99 -8.82
CA PRO A 27 0.61 0.86 -7.41
C PRO A 27 -0.44 -0.07 -6.78
N VAL A 28 0.00 -1.09 -6.04
CA VAL A 28 -0.90 -2.10 -5.45
C VAL A 28 -0.70 -2.27 -3.95
N GLY A 29 -1.73 -2.81 -3.30
CA GLY A 29 -1.67 -3.36 -1.94
C GLY A 29 -2.02 -2.38 -0.81
N GLY A 30 -1.90 -1.08 -1.04
CA GLY A 30 -2.35 -0.01 -0.12
C GLY A 30 -1.63 0.09 1.23
N MET A 31 -0.75 -0.84 1.59
CA MET A 31 0.05 -0.82 2.82
C MET A 31 1.42 -0.16 2.61
N TRP A 32 2.01 0.38 3.68
CA TRP A 32 3.33 1.03 3.63
C TRP A 32 4.47 0.07 3.28
N VAL A 33 4.40 -1.15 3.82
CA VAL A 33 5.24 -2.30 3.45
C VAL A 33 4.34 -3.52 3.23
N GLU A 34 4.93 -4.67 2.91
CA GLU A 34 4.26 -5.98 3.02
C GLU A 34 4.55 -6.55 4.42
N PRO A 35 3.72 -6.27 5.46
CA PRO A 35 4.02 -6.66 6.83
C PRO A 35 3.72 -8.14 7.09
N ASP A 36 4.35 -8.67 8.14
CA ASP A 36 3.77 -9.79 8.87
C ASP A 36 2.44 -9.35 9.51
N THR A 37 1.46 -10.24 9.58
CA THR A 37 0.13 -9.90 10.10
C THR A 37 -0.20 -10.53 11.45
N ASN A 38 0.70 -11.35 11.99
CA ASN A 38 0.48 -12.07 13.25
C ASN A 38 1.14 -11.37 14.45
N MET A 39 2.32 -10.80 14.23
CA MET A 39 3.14 -10.19 15.27
C MET A 39 2.73 -8.74 15.60
N PRO A 40 2.38 -7.88 14.63
CA PRO A 40 1.99 -6.51 14.92
C PRO A 40 0.61 -6.40 15.58
N GLY A 41 0.44 -5.43 16.47
CA GLY A 41 -0.87 -5.07 17.02
C GLY A 41 -1.79 -4.41 15.99
N SER A 42 -3.09 -4.35 16.27
CA SER A 42 -4.09 -3.78 15.34
C SER A 42 -3.85 -2.31 15.00
N GLU A 43 -3.29 -1.52 15.93
CA GLU A 43 -2.93 -0.12 15.66
C GLU A 43 -1.79 -0.01 14.63
N ALA A 44 -0.75 -0.85 14.78
CA ALA A 44 0.34 -0.90 13.83
C ALA A 44 -0.15 -1.34 12.45
N MET A 45 -1.09 -2.28 12.39
CA MET A 45 -1.73 -2.71 11.14
C MET A 45 -2.54 -1.57 10.50
N ALA A 46 -3.31 -0.82 11.30
CA ALA A 46 -4.04 0.35 10.79
C ALA A 46 -3.10 1.42 10.22
N ARG A 47 -1.94 1.64 10.85
CA ARG A 47 -0.91 2.57 10.32
C ARG A 47 -0.35 2.13 8.98
N GLN A 48 -0.22 0.82 8.72
CA GLN A 48 0.23 0.35 7.41
C GLN A 48 -0.67 0.86 6.29
N PHE A 49 -1.98 0.76 6.47
CA PHE A 49 -2.95 1.28 5.52
C PHE A 49 -2.98 2.80 5.47
N LEU A 50 -2.94 3.47 6.61
CA LEU A 50 -3.01 4.93 6.66
C LEU A 50 -1.85 5.57 5.89
N GLU A 51 -0.62 5.11 6.14
CA GLU A 51 0.57 5.66 5.48
C GLU A 51 0.63 5.26 4.00
N GLY A 52 0.31 4.00 3.67
CA GLY A 52 0.36 3.50 2.28
C GLY A 52 -0.68 4.18 1.38
N THR A 53 -1.95 4.17 1.78
CA THR A 53 -3.04 4.76 0.99
C THR A 53 -2.89 6.28 0.85
N ARG A 54 -2.47 6.98 1.91
CA ARG A 54 -2.19 8.41 1.86
C ARG A 54 -1.09 8.73 0.84
N PHE A 55 0.00 7.97 0.86
CA PHE A 55 1.10 8.16 -0.08
C PHE A 55 0.65 7.94 -1.53
N PHE A 56 -0.18 6.92 -1.80
CA PHE A 56 -0.71 6.70 -3.15
C PHE A 56 -1.70 7.78 -3.60
N ALA A 57 -2.54 8.28 -2.69
CA ALA A 57 -3.44 9.38 -2.98
C ALA A 57 -2.67 10.68 -3.30
N GLU A 58 -1.68 11.04 -2.49
CA GLU A 58 -0.90 12.27 -2.64
C GLU A 58 0.02 12.24 -3.88
N GLU A 59 0.66 11.10 -4.15
CA GLU A 59 1.69 11.04 -5.20
C GLU A 59 1.18 10.49 -6.54
N PHE A 60 0.16 9.63 -6.53
CA PHE A 60 -0.33 8.96 -7.73
C PHE A 60 -1.81 9.24 -8.01
N GLY A 61 -2.52 9.95 -7.13
CA GLY A 61 -3.95 10.20 -7.26
C GLY A 61 -4.77 8.90 -7.33
N THR A 62 -4.26 7.82 -6.74
CA THR A 62 -4.83 6.47 -6.83
C THR A 62 -5.30 6.01 -5.47
N GLU A 63 -6.48 5.42 -5.41
CA GLU A 63 -6.99 4.70 -4.25
C GLU A 63 -6.83 3.19 -4.51
N CYS A 64 -6.06 2.51 -3.67
CA CYS A 64 -5.99 1.04 -3.71
C CYS A 64 -7.23 0.47 -3.03
N GLU A 65 -7.82 -0.55 -3.65
CA GLU A 65 -8.98 -1.26 -3.11
C GLU A 65 -8.64 -2.73 -2.78
N GLU A 66 -7.40 -3.13 -3.01
CA GLU A 66 -6.87 -4.46 -2.74
C GLU A 66 -5.77 -4.46 -1.71
N VAL A 67 -5.73 -5.52 -0.92
CA VAL A 67 -4.57 -5.92 -0.14
C VAL A 67 -3.71 -6.84 -0.99
N TRP A 68 -2.39 -6.70 -0.89
CA TRP A 68 -1.44 -7.55 -1.62
C TRP A 68 -0.36 -8.05 -0.67
N LEU A 69 -0.49 -9.31 -0.22
CA LEU A 69 0.43 -9.95 0.74
C LEU A 69 0.79 -11.39 0.31
N PRO A 70 1.41 -11.59 -0.86
CA PRO A 70 1.72 -12.92 -1.37
C PRO A 70 2.83 -13.64 -0.61
N ASP A 71 3.72 -12.90 0.07
CA ASP A 71 4.88 -13.43 0.79
C ASP A 71 4.76 -13.31 2.32
N THR A 72 3.54 -13.09 2.82
CA THR A 72 3.27 -13.08 4.27
C THR A 72 2.93 -14.48 4.77
N PHE A 73 3.63 -14.95 5.79
CA PHE A 73 3.39 -16.27 6.37
C PHE A 73 2.28 -16.24 7.43
N GLY A 74 1.04 -16.42 6.96
CA GLY A 74 -0.14 -16.57 7.80
C GLY A 74 -0.86 -15.24 8.08
N TYR A 75 -2.17 -15.32 8.30
CA TYR A 75 -3.06 -14.17 8.41
C TYR A 75 -3.82 -14.16 9.73
N SER A 76 -3.68 -13.09 10.52
CA SER A 76 -4.43 -12.92 11.77
C SER A 76 -5.94 -12.86 11.50
N ALA A 77 -6.74 -13.48 12.37
CA ALA A 77 -8.21 -13.48 12.25
C ALA A 77 -8.82 -12.07 12.32
N GLY A 78 -8.10 -11.09 12.90
CA GLY A 78 -8.53 -9.69 12.93
C GLY A 78 -8.26 -8.91 11.65
N LEU A 79 -7.40 -9.43 10.76
CA LEU A 79 -6.96 -8.73 9.55
C LEU A 79 -8.14 -8.32 8.64
N PRO A 80 -9.13 -9.18 8.33
CA PRO A 80 -10.25 -8.78 7.47
C PRO A 80 -11.03 -7.56 7.99
N GLY A 81 -11.19 -7.44 9.31
CA GLY A 81 -11.87 -6.29 9.92
C GLY A 81 -11.10 -4.98 9.72
N VAL A 82 -9.77 -5.03 9.84
CA VAL A 82 -8.90 -3.87 9.59
C VAL A 82 -8.91 -3.51 8.10
N CYS A 83 -8.83 -4.50 7.20
CA CYS A 83 -8.87 -4.28 5.76
C CYS A 83 -10.15 -3.57 5.32
N VAL A 84 -11.31 -4.05 5.77
CA VAL A 84 -12.61 -3.43 5.47
C VAL A 84 -12.70 -2.02 6.03
N ALA A 85 -12.21 -1.79 7.26
CA ALA A 85 -12.18 -0.46 7.85
C ALA A 85 -11.25 0.51 7.08
N ALA A 86 -10.22 -0.01 6.41
CA ALA A 86 -9.33 0.73 5.54
C ALA A 86 -9.86 0.91 4.10
N GLY A 87 -11.06 0.42 3.78
CA GLY A 87 -11.68 0.55 2.46
C GLY A 87 -11.30 -0.54 1.45
N MET A 88 -10.58 -1.58 1.87
CA MET A 88 -10.16 -2.67 1.00
C MET A 88 -11.32 -3.62 0.70
N LYS A 89 -11.51 -3.94 -0.57
CA LYS A 89 -12.54 -4.83 -1.12
C LYS A 89 -11.98 -6.20 -1.49
N TRP A 90 -10.70 -6.27 -1.84
CA TRP A 90 -10.04 -7.49 -2.32
C TRP A 90 -8.78 -7.80 -1.52
N PHE A 91 -8.38 -9.07 -1.56
CA PHE A 91 -7.19 -9.62 -0.91
C PHE A 91 -6.57 -10.67 -1.84
#